data_AF-A0A2J8WLR0-F1
#
_entry.id   AF-A0A2J8WLR0-F1
#
_cell.length_a   1.000
_cell.length_b   1.000
_cell.length_c   1.000
_cell.angle_alpha   90.00
_cell.angle_beta   90.00
_cell.angle_gamma   90.00
#
_symmetry.space_group_name_H-M   'P 1'
#
loop_
_entity.id
_entity.type
_entity.pdbx_description
1 polymer ?
#
loop_
_entity_poly.entity_id
_entity_poly.type
_entity_poly.pdbx_seq_one_letter_code
_entity_poly.pdbx_strand_id
1 'polypeptide(L)'
;AQSLLQLWKAYSNAHGEAAARLKQQEAKFQQLANISMSGNNLAEILPPALQDIKELQHDVQKTKEAFLQNSSVLDRLPQPEESSTHMLLPSPLHSLQRAAYLEKMLLVKANEFEFVLSQFKDFGDRLESLKGLIMHEEENLDRLHQQEKENPDSFLNHVLALTAQSPDIEHLNEVSLKLPLSDIAVKTLQNMNRQWIRATATALERCSELQGIGLNEKFLYCCEKWIQLLEKIEEALKVDMANSLPELLEQQKTYEMLEAEVSINQTIADSYVTQSLQLLDTTEIENRPEFISEFSKLTDRWQNAVQRVRQRKGDVDGLVRQWQDFTTSVENLFRFLTDTSHLLSAVKGQERFSLYQTRSLIHELKNKEIHFQRWQTTYALTLEAGEKLLLTTDLKTKESVGRRISQLQDSWKDTESQLAEMIKQFQSTVETWDQCEKKIKELKSRLQVLKAQSEDPLPELHEDLHNKKELIKELEQSLASWTQNLKELQTMKADLTRHILMEDVMVLKEQIEHLHRQWEDLCLRVAIHKQEIEDRLNTWVVFNEKNKELCAWLVQMENKVLQTADISIEEMIEKLQKGEEAEGDLCFYSAVGQKHEQPSHLVGSN
;
A
#
# COMPACT_ATOMS: atom_id res chain seq x y z
N ALA A 1 20.19 46.28 1.25
CA ALA A 1 20.48 45.36 0.12
C ALA A 1 21.51 44.28 0.51
N GLN A 2 22.73 44.62 0.92
CA GLN A 2 23.78 43.64 1.27
C GLN A 2 23.44 42.73 2.47
N SER A 3 22.84 43.28 3.53
CA SER A 3 22.39 42.52 4.71
C SER A 3 21.26 41.54 4.37
N LEU A 4 20.28 41.95 3.57
CA LEU A 4 19.20 41.10 3.07
C LEU A 4 19.74 39.96 2.20
N LEU A 5 20.72 40.25 1.33
CA LEU A 5 21.35 39.24 0.47
C LEU A 5 22.18 38.24 1.28
N GLN A 6 22.80 38.67 2.38
CA GLN A 6 23.49 37.76 3.32
C GLN A 6 22.50 36.87 4.09
N LEU A 7 21.39 37.43 4.59
CA LEU A 7 20.31 36.66 5.23
C LEU A 7 19.72 35.62 4.27
N TRP A 8 19.51 36.01 3.00
CA TRP A 8 19.02 35.11 1.96
C TRP A 8 19.99 33.96 1.65
N LYS A 9 21.29 34.27 1.54
CA LYS A 9 22.33 33.23 1.35
C LYS A 9 22.40 32.29 2.54
N ALA A 10 22.33 32.81 3.76
CA ALA A 10 22.31 32.00 4.98
C ALA A 10 21.09 31.07 5.02
N TYR A 11 19.90 31.59 4.71
CA TYR A 11 18.68 30.78 4.60
C TYR A 11 18.80 29.70 3.51
N SER A 12 19.21 30.07 2.29
CA SER A 12 19.32 29.13 1.18
C SER A 12 20.30 28.00 1.47
N ASN A 13 21.43 28.31 2.12
CA ASN A 13 22.42 27.30 2.50
C ASN A 13 21.87 26.38 3.60
N ALA A 14 21.30 26.96 4.67
CA ALA A 14 20.75 26.18 5.78
C ALA A 14 19.56 25.32 5.35
N HIS A 15 18.68 25.83 4.48
CA HIS A 15 17.56 25.07 3.93
C HIS A 15 18.05 23.98 2.97
N GLY A 16 19.04 24.28 2.11
CA GLY A 16 19.64 23.31 1.20
C GLY A 16 20.31 22.15 1.94
N GLU A 17 21.05 22.44 3.02
CA GLU A 17 21.64 21.41 3.88
C GLU A 17 20.57 20.54 4.55
N ALA A 18 19.53 21.15 5.12
CA ALA A 18 18.42 20.41 5.73
C ALA A 18 17.68 19.53 4.72
N ALA A 19 17.44 20.05 3.49
CA ALA A 19 16.82 19.28 2.41
C ALA A 19 17.70 18.10 1.94
N ALA A 20 19.03 18.28 1.89
CA ALA A 20 19.96 17.21 1.57
C ALA A 20 19.96 16.11 2.64
N ARG A 21 19.94 16.49 3.94
CA ARG A 21 19.79 15.54 5.06
C ARG A 21 18.47 14.77 4.96
N LEU A 22 17.36 15.47 4.71
CA LEU A 22 16.05 14.83 4.57
C LEU A 22 16.04 13.80 3.43
N LYS A 23 16.63 14.13 2.28
CA LYS A 23 16.73 13.20 1.14
C LYS A 23 17.54 11.95 1.49
N GLN A 24 18.62 12.09 2.25
CA GLN A 24 19.39 10.96 2.75
C GLN A 24 18.59 10.10 3.74
N GLN A 25 17.80 10.73 4.61
CA GLN A 25 16.93 10.05 5.56
C GLN A 25 15.82 9.26 4.87
N GLU A 26 15.19 9.83 3.83
CA GLU A 26 14.20 9.13 3.00
C GLU A 26 14.82 7.88 2.33
N ALA A 27 16.06 7.99 1.81
CA ALA A 27 16.76 6.85 1.20
C ALA A 27 17.09 5.75 2.22
N LYS A 28 17.54 6.13 3.44
CA LYS A 28 17.75 5.17 4.54
C LYS A 28 16.44 4.48 4.93
N PHE A 29 15.35 5.23 5.03
CA PHE A 29 14.03 4.66 5.31
C PHE A 29 13.60 3.65 4.26
N GLN A 30 13.82 3.92 2.97
CA GLN A 30 13.51 2.96 1.90
C GLN A 30 14.29 1.63 2.06
N GLN A 31 15.54 1.68 2.52
CA GLN A 31 16.32 0.46 2.80
C GLN A 31 15.71 -0.34 3.96
N LEU A 32 15.33 0.34 5.04
CA LEU A 32 14.71 -0.28 6.22
C LEU A 32 13.29 -0.81 5.90
N ALA A 33 12.53 -0.09 5.07
CA ALA A 33 11.20 -0.51 4.64
C ALA A 33 11.21 -1.74 3.74
N ASN A 34 12.34 -2.02 3.07
CA ASN A 34 12.53 -3.19 2.20
C ASN A 34 13.00 -4.45 2.95
N ILE A 35 13.17 -4.40 4.27
CA ILE A 35 13.51 -5.59 5.06
C ILE A 35 12.39 -6.62 4.91
N SER A 36 12.77 -7.83 4.48
CA SER A 36 11.81 -8.92 4.25
C SER A 36 11.29 -9.49 5.56
N MET A 37 9.98 -9.40 5.79
CA MET A 37 9.31 -9.89 7.00
C MET A 37 8.97 -11.39 6.97
N SER A 38 9.63 -12.18 6.11
CA SER A 38 9.40 -13.62 5.93
C SER A 38 10.59 -14.53 6.25
N GLY A 39 11.73 -13.97 6.68
CA GLY A 39 12.95 -14.73 6.95
C GLY A 39 13.04 -15.32 8.36
N ASN A 40 13.68 -16.49 8.50
CA ASN A 40 13.88 -17.15 9.82
C ASN A 40 14.91 -16.43 10.72
N ASN A 41 15.62 -15.44 10.19
CA ASN A 41 16.62 -14.63 10.89
C ASN A 41 16.06 -13.29 11.40
N LEU A 42 14.73 -13.11 11.41
CA LEU A 42 14.10 -11.87 11.86
C LEU A 42 14.43 -11.51 13.30
N ALA A 43 14.54 -12.49 14.20
CA ALA A 43 14.93 -12.24 15.59
C ALA A 43 16.33 -11.59 15.73
N GLU A 44 17.21 -11.76 14.74
CA GLU A 44 18.56 -11.18 14.71
C GLU A 44 18.63 -9.88 13.90
N ILE A 45 17.82 -9.77 12.84
CA ILE A 45 17.80 -8.60 11.93
C ILE A 45 16.98 -7.43 12.50
N LEU A 46 15.83 -7.73 13.11
CA LEU A 46 14.90 -6.68 13.55
C LEU A 46 15.44 -5.82 14.71
N PRO A 47 16.19 -6.32 15.70
CA PRO A 47 16.73 -5.46 16.77
C PRO A 47 17.66 -4.34 16.27
N PRO A 48 18.71 -4.59 15.45
CA PRO A 48 19.53 -3.51 14.91
C PRO A 48 18.73 -2.62 13.96
N ALA A 49 17.83 -3.18 13.14
CA ALA A 49 16.99 -2.38 12.25
C ALA A 49 16.02 -1.45 13.01
N LEU A 50 15.47 -1.89 14.14
CA LEU A 50 14.63 -1.06 15.01
C LEU A 50 15.45 0.05 15.66
N GLN A 51 16.69 -0.23 16.06
CA GLN A 51 17.60 0.79 16.57
C GLN A 51 17.91 1.84 15.47
N ASP A 52 18.20 1.40 14.25
CA ASP A 52 18.39 2.28 13.09
C ASP A 52 17.15 3.15 12.82
N ILE A 53 15.93 2.59 12.94
CA ILE A 53 14.68 3.36 12.82
C ILE A 53 14.59 4.43 13.92
N LYS A 54 14.90 4.10 15.17
CA LYS A 54 14.84 5.04 16.31
C LYS A 54 15.85 6.18 16.15
N GLU A 55 17.07 5.86 15.71
CA GLU A 55 18.08 6.85 15.37
C GLU A 55 17.63 7.75 14.22
N LEU A 56 17.05 7.14 13.18
CA LEU A 56 16.53 7.86 12.03
C LEU A 56 15.34 8.77 12.39
N GLN A 57 14.44 8.34 13.29
CA GLN A 57 13.35 9.17 13.81
C GLN A 57 13.89 10.43 14.50
N HIS A 58 14.91 10.28 15.34
CA HIS A 58 15.54 11.41 16.01
C HIS A 58 16.25 12.35 15.02
N ASP A 59 16.91 11.81 13.99
CA ASP A 59 17.54 12.60 12.93
C ASP A 59 16.51 13.38 12.09
N VAL A 60 15.37 12.75 11.77
CA VAL A 60 14.25 13.39 11.07
C VAL A 60 13.65 14.50 11.92
N GLN A 61 13.48 14.28 13.23
CA GLN A 61 12.99 15.31 14.16
C GLN A 61 13.92 16.53 14.20
N LYS A 62 15.24 16.33 14.30
CA LYS A 62 16.22 17.42 14.20
C LYS A 62 16.14 18.17 12.87
N THR A 63 15.88 17.45 11.78
CA THR A 63 15.80 18.04 10.44
C THR A 63 14.51 18.84 10.27
N LYS A 64 13.40 18.36 10.82
CA LYS A 64 12.13 19.08 10.94
C LYS A 64 12.27 20.36 11.76
N GLU A 65 12.96 20.30 12.90
CA GLU A 65 13.27 21.47 13.73
C GLU A 65 14.14 22.49 12.97
N ALA A 66 15.13 22.02 12.21
CA ALA A 66 15.92 22.89 11.34
C ALA A 66 15.06 23.58 10.27
N PHE A 67 14.08 22.89 9.67
CA PHE A 67 13.14 23.54 8.74
C PHE A 67 12.26 24.60 9.43
N LEU A 68 11.79 24.34 10.67
CA LEU A 68 11.03 25.32 11.44
C LEU A 68 11.88 26.56 11.77
N GLN A 69 13.14 26.36 12.18
CA GLN A 69 14.07 27.46 12.43
C GLN A 69 14.35 28.25 11.15
N ASN A 70 14.57 27.56 10.02
CA ASN A 70 14.75 28.21 8.72
C ASN A 70 13.51 29.02 8.32
N SER A 71 12.30 28.53 8.58
CA SER A 71 11.05 29.26 8.33
C SER A 71 10.99 30.57 9.13
N SER A 72 11.42 30.56 10.39
CA SER A 72 11.44 31.78 11.22
C SER A 72 12.42 32.85 10.73
N VAL A 73 13.48 32.45 10.01
CA VAL A 73 14.41 33.38 9.34
C VAL A 73 13.76 33.97 8.09
N LEU A 74 12.91 33.20 7.40
CA LEU A 74 12.15 33.66 6.26
C LEU A 74 11.11 34.72 6.64
N ASP A 75 10.45 34.57 7.80
CA ASP A 75 9.48 35.55 8.33
C ASP A 75 10.11 36.92 8.64
N ARG A 76 11.45 36.98 8.81
CA ARG A 76 12.20 38.23 9.03
C ARG A 76 12.61 38.93 7.73
N LEU A 77 12.37 38.31 6.56
CA LEU A 77 12.62 38.92 5.26
C LEU A 77 11.37 39.72 4.80
N PRO A 78 11.53 40.88 4.16
CA PRO A 78 10.42 41.58 3.54
C PRO A 78 9.74 40.67 2.51
N GLN A 79 8.42 40.50 2.61
CA GLN A 79 7.63 39.84 1.57
C GLN A 79 7.83 40.60 0.26
N PRO A 80 8.19 39.94 -0.85
CA PRO A 80 8.29 40.63 -2.13
C PRO A 80 6.90 41.18 -2.49
N GLU A 81 6.81 42.51 -2.66
CA GLU A 81 5.69 43.10 -3.37
C GLU A 81 5.60 42.44 -4.75
N GLU A 82 4.36 42.14 -5.14
CA GLU A 82 4.01 41.37 -6.31
C GLU A 82 4.79 41.81 -7.57
N SER A 83 5.12 40.81 -8.40
CA SER A 83 5.74 40.95 -9.72
C SER A 83 7.27 41.11 -9.73
N SER A 84 7.92 40.18 -10.45
CA SER A 84 9.29 40.24 -10.98
C SER A 84 10.47 39.71 -10.14
N THR A 85 10.41 38.44 -9.71
CA THR A 85 11.51 37.46 -10.00
C THR A 85 11.11 36.03 -9.64
N HIS A 86 11.33 35.12 -10.58
CA HIS A 86 11.18 33.68 -10.46
C HIS A 86 12.19 33.10 -9.44
N MET A 87 11.91 33.19 -8.14
CA MET A 87 12.68 32.47 -7.13
C MET A 87 12.04 31.10 -6.89
N LEU A 88 12.65 30.08 -7.53
CA LEU A 88 12.43 28.65 -7.36
C LEU A 88 12.78 28.18 -5.93
N LEU A 89 12.02 28.61 -4.94
CA LEU A 89 12.15 28.05 -3.59
C LEU A 89 11.18 26.87 -3.43
N PRO A 90 11.68 25.70 -2.97
CA PRO A 90 10.81 24.75 -2.32
C PRO A 90 10.08 25.46 -1.20
N SER A 91 8.74 25.41 -1.21
CA SER A 91 7.97 26.03 -0.14
C SER A 91 8.47 25.47 1.20
N PRO A 92 8.85 26.29 2.20
CA PRO A 92 9.25 25.81 3.53
C PRO A 92 8.24 24.82 4.11
N LEU A 93 6.97 25.00 3.78
CA LEU A 93 5.85 24.14 4.13
C LEU A 93 5.97 22.72 3.54
N HIS A 94 6.47 22.57 2.31
CA HIS A 94 6.62 21.28 1.66
C HIS A 94 7.74 20.43 2.30
N SER A 95 8.89 21.02 2.61
CA SER A 95 9.98 20.33 3.30
C SER A 95 9.56 19.86 4.70
N LEU A 96 8.74 20.66 5.40
CA LEU A 96 8.13 20.29 6.68
C LEU A 96 7.12 19.15 6.53
N GLN A 97 6.27 19.19 5.51
CA GLN A 97 5.31 18.11 5.22
C GLN A 97 6.02 16.79 4.90
N ARG A 98 7.09 16.81 4.10
CA ARG A 98 7.90 15.61 3.82
C ARG A 98 8.56 15.03 5.07
N ALA A 99 9.11 15.88 5.94
CA ALA A 99 9.67 15.44 7.20
C ALA A 99 8.60 14.83 8.13
N ALA A 100 7.42 15.44 8.22
CA ALA A 100 6.30 14.92 9.01
C ALA A 100 5.72 13.61 8.45
N TYR A 101 5.68 13.46 7.11
CA TYR A 101 5.32 12.21 6.47
C TYR A 101 6.32 11.10 6.83
N LEU A 102 7.62 11.37 6.68
CA LEU A 102 8.67 10.41 7.00
C LEU A 102 8.65 10.00 8.47
N GLU A 103 8.42 10.94 9.38
CA GLU A 103 8.26 10.69 10.82
C GLU A 103 7.11 9.71 11.10
N LYS A 104 5.94 9.92 10.48
CA LYS A 104 4.80 9.01 10.61
C LYS A 104 5.09 7.64 10.02
N MET A 105 5.73 7.56 8.86
CA MET A 105 6.06 6.28 8.23
C MET A 105 7.11 5.49 9.01
N LEU A 106 8.08 6.18 9.61
CA LEU A 106 9.04 5.57 10.54
C LEU A 106 8.33 5.01 11.78
N LEU A 107 7.35 5.72 12.33
CA LEU A 107 6.55 5.22 13.45
C LEU A 107 5.78 3.94 13.08
N VAL A 108 5.14 3.91 11.91
CA VAL A 108 4.44 2.72 11.42
C VAL A 108 5.40 1.52 11.32
N LYS A 109 6.59 1.73 10.75
CA LYS A 109 7.60 0.67 10.63
C LYS A 109 8.20 0.26 11.97
N ALA A 110 8.41 1.18 12.89
CA ALA A 110 8.83 0.85 14.25
C ALA A 110 7.81 -0.06 14.94
N ASN A 111 6.52 0.29 14.87
CA ASN A 111 5.45 -0.50 15.46
C ASN A 111 5.36 -1.91 14.86
N GLU A 112 5.53 -2.05 13.53
CA GLU A 112 5.58 -3.34 12.84
C GLU A 112 6.72 -4.22 13.38
N PHE A 113 7.93 -3.65 13.53
CA PHE A 113 9.09 -4.38 14.06
C PHE A 113 8.94 -4.73 15.54
N GLU A 114 8.49 -3.79 16.37
CA GLU A 114 8.27 -4.00 17.80
C GLU A 114 7.23 -5.10 18.06
N PHE A 115 6.16 -5.17 17.26
CA PHE A 115 5.17 -6.23 17.37
C PHE A 115 5.71 -7.61 17.03
N VAL A 116 6.52 -7.72 15.97
CA VAL A 116 7.13 -9.01 15.62
C VAL A 116 8.14 -9.45 16.69
N LEU A 117 8.92 -8.51 17.22
CA LEU A 117 9.83 -8.76 18.34
C LEU A 117 9.08 -9.15 19.62
N SER A 118 7.93 -8.56 19.92
CA SER A 118 7.13 -8.94 21.09
C SER A 118 6.61 -10.37 20.96
N GLN A 119 6.15 -10.78 19.77
CA GLN A 119 5.74 -12.18 19.55
C GLN A 119 6.89 -13.18 19.74
N PHE A 120 8.10 -12.85 19.26
CA PHE A 120 9.27 -13.70 19.50
C PHE A 120 9.63 -13.77 20.98
N LYS A 121 9.51 -12.64 21.70
CA LYS A 121 9.74 -12.58 23.14
C LYS A 121 8.70 -13.42 23.89
N ASP A 122 7.42 -13.24 23.59
CA ASP A 122 6.32 -13.98 24.22
C ASP A 122 6.47 -15.50 23.97
N PHE A 123 6.86 -15.89 22.75
CA PHE A 123 7.17 -17.28 22.43
C PHE A 123 8.36 -17.81 23.25
N GLY A 124 9.45 -17.05 23.34
CA GLY A 124 10.64 -17.42 24.11
C GLY A 124 10.37 -17.55 25.60
N ASP A 125 9.63 -16.60 26.18
CA ASP A 125 9.26 -16.59 27.59
C ASP A 125 8.37 -17.80 27.93
N ARG A 126 7.40 -18.12 27.07
CA ARG A 126 6.55 -19.32 27.22
C ARG A 126 7.34 -20.62 27.09
N LEU A 127 8.24 -20.70 26.10
CA LEU A 127 9.11 -21.87 25.89
C LEU A 127 9.99 -22.14 27.10
N GLU A 128 10.64 -21.11 27.65
CA GLU A 128 11.53 -21.28 28.81
C GLU A 128 10.73 -21.60 30.08
N SER A 129 9.56 -20.99 30.27
CA SER A 129 8.66 -21.31 31.38
C SER A 129 8.23 -22.78 31.35
N LEU A 130 7.77 -23.29 30.20
CA LEU A 130 7.33 -24.69 30.06
C LEU A 130 8.48 -25.67 30.25
N LYS A 131 9.64 -25.37 29.66
CA LYS A 131 10.85 -26.18 29.84
C LYS A 131 11.25 -26.26 31.32
N GLY A 132 11.20 -25.14 32.04
CA GLY A 132 11.47 -25.10 33.48
C GLY A 132 10.49 -25.95 34.30
N LEU A 133 9.19 -25.88 33.98
CA LEU A 133 8.16 -26.70 34.63
C LEU A 133 8.38 -28.20 34.38
N ILE A 134 8.65 -28.59 33.13
CA ILE A 134 8.90 -30.00 32.76
C ILE A 134 10.13 -30.53 33.51
N MET A 135 11.23 -29.76 33.52
CA MET A 135 12.45 -30.15 34.24
C MET A 135 12.21 -30.28 35.75
N HIS A 136 11.48 -29.35 36.36
CA HIS A 136 11.16 -29.40 37.78
C HIS A 136 10.37 -30.66 38.16
N GLU A 137 9.35 -31.00 37.38
CA GLU A 137 8.54 -32.20 37.64
C GLU A 137 9.33 -33.49 37.37
N GLU A 138 10.16 -33.54 36.32
CA GLU A 138 11.04 -34.67 36.04
C GLU A 138 12.04 -34.91 37.19
N GLU A 139 12.68 -33.86 37.70
CA GLU A 139 13.58 -33.95 38.85
C GLU A 139 12.89 -34.44 40.13
N ASN A 140 11.64 -34.02 40.37
CA ASN A 140 10.86 -34.48 41.53
C ASN A 140 10.45 -35.95 41.39
N LEU A 141 10.07 -36.39 40.19
CA LEU A 141 9.80 -37.79 39.90
C LEU A 141 11.07 -38.65 40.10
N ASP A 142 12.21 -38.20 39.60
CA ASP A 142 13.50 -38.91 39.78
C ASP A 142 13.90 -39.03 41.25
N ARG A 143 13.64 -37.99 42.06
CA ARG A 143 13.88 -38.03 43.51
C ARG A 143 12.95 -39.03 44.20
N LEU A 144 11.69 -39.12 43.81
CA LEU A 144 10.74 -40.08 44.35
C LEU A 144 11.13 -41.52 44.00
N HIS A 145 11.60 -41.77 42.77
CA HIS A 145 12.13 -43.08 42.35
C HIS A 145 13.31 -43.56 43.20
N GLN A 146 14.12 -42.64 43.74
CA GLN A 146 15.29 -42.97 44.55
C GLN A 146 14.94 -43.25 46.03
N GLN A 147 13.69 -43.04 46.46
CA GLN A 147 13.26 -43.31 47.84
C GLN A 147 12.93 -44.80 48.06
N GLU A 148 13.27 -45.33 49.23
CA GLU A 148 12.99 -46.73 49.60
C GLU A 148 11.48 -47.06 49.68
N LYS A 149 10.62 -46.05 49.82
CA LYS A 149 9.15 -46.18 49.76
C LYS A 149 8.57 -45.07 48.89
N GLU A 150 8.28 -45.40 47.65
CA GLU A 150 7.54 -44.53 46.74
C GLU A 150 6.12 -44.32 47.27
N ASN A 151 5.74 -43.07 47.59
CA ASN A 151 4.36 -42.73 47.93
C ASN A 151 3.53 -42.59 46.65
N PRO A 152 2.58 -43.50 46.36
CA PRO A 152 1.84 -43.52 45.10
C PRO A 152 0.99 -42.26 44.88
N ASP A 153 0.45 -41.66 45.93
CA ASP A 153 -0.37 -40.44 45.81
C ASP A 153 0.48 -39.21 45.50
N SER A 154 1.69 -39.12 46.08
CA SER A 154 2.64 -38.05 45.76
C SER A 154 3.18 -38.18 44.34
N PHE A 155 3.43 -39.41 43.89
CA PHE A 155 3.90 -39.68 42.54
C PHE A 155 2.83 -39.33 41.50
N LEU A 156 1.57 -39.70 41.76
CA LEU A 156 0.42 -39.36 40.93
C LEU A 156 0.29 -37.83 40.74
N ASN A 157 0.48 -37.04 41.80
CA ASN A 157 0.37 -35.57 41.68
C ASN A 157 1.38 -34.97 40.69
N HIS A 158 2.63 -35.45 40.68
CA HIS A 158 3.65 -34.98 39.73
C HIS A 158 3.39 -35.47 38.30
N VAL A 159 2.86 -36.69 38.14
CA VAL A 159 2.40 -37.20 36.83
C VAL A 159 1.27 -36.32 36.29
N LEU A 160 0.29 -36.00 37.12
CA LEU A 160 -0.83 -35.14 36.74
C LEU A 160 -0.34 -33.73 36.37
N ALA A 161 0.58 -33.15 37.14
CA ALA A 161 1.18 -31.85 36.85
C ALA A 161 1.90 -31.81 35.49
N LEU A 162 2.59 -32.89 35.10
CA LEU A 162 3.19 -33.03 33.76
C LEU A 162 2.15 -33.15 32.65
N THR A 163 1.09 -33.95 32.86
CA THR A 163 0.02 -34.09 31.87
C THR A 163 -0.77 -32.81 31.66
N ALA A 164 -0.97 -32.01 32.72
CA ALA A 164 -1.63 -30.72 32.66
C ALA A 164 -0.94 -29.71 31.73
N GLN A 165 0.33 -29.91 31.37
CA GLN A 165 1.04 -29.04 30.43
C GLN A 165 0.76 -29.36 28.96
N SER A 166 0.08 -30.48 28.63
CA SER A 166 -0.20 -30.88 27.24
C SER A 166 -0.81 -29.75 26.40
N PRO A 167 -1.86 -29.04 26.87
CA PRO A 167 -2.50 -28.00 26.06
C PRO A 167 -1.59 -26.80 25.77
N ASP A 168 -0.76 -26.40 26.74
CA ASP A 168 0.16 -25.28 26.58
C ASP A 168 1.29 -25.63 25.60
N ILE A 169 1.74 -26.88 25.60
CA ILE A 169 2.73 -27.42 24.66
C ILE A 169 2.15 -27.47 23.24
N GLU A 170 0.94 -27.98 23.07
CA GLU A 170 0.23 -28.00 21.78
C GLU A 170 0.04 -26.59 21.22
N HIS A 171 -0.41 -25.65 22.05
CA HIS A 171 -0.57 -24.27 21.65
C HIS A 171 0.77 -23.63 21.23
N LEU A 172 1.85 -23.89 21.97
CA LEU A 172 3.19 -23.40 21.60
C LEU A 172 3.66 -23.98 20.25
N ASN A 173 3.33 -25.24 19.97
CA ASN A 173 3.60 -25.87 18.68
C ASN A 173 2.80 -25.21 17.54
N GLU A 174 1.52 -24.90 17.75
CA GLU A 174 0.72 -24.19 16.74
C GLU A 174 1.26 -22.78 16.46
N VAL A 175 1.67 -22.04 17.49
CA VAL A 175 2.31 -20.73 17.34
C VAL A 175 3.62 -20.85 16.55
N SER A 176 4.39 -21.92 16.79
CA SER A 176 5.66 -22.16 16.08
C SER A 176 5.50 -22.35 14.56
N LEU A 177 4.33 -22.83 14.10
CA LEU A 177 4.04 -22.99 12.67
C LEU A 177 3.71 -21.66 11.99
N LYS A 178 3.26 -20.67 12.76
CA LYS A 178 2.86 -19.35 12.27
C LYS A 178 4.00 -18.33 12.31
N LEU A 179 4.94 -18.48 13.24
CA LEU A 179 6.07 -17.58 13.42
C LEU A 179 7.32 -18.05 12.63
N PRO A 180 8.03 -17.14 11.95
CA PRO A 180 9.30 -17.45 11.29
C PRO A 180 10.43 -17.55 12.33
N LEU A 181 10.46 -18.66 13.06
CA LEU A 181 11.42 -18.94 14.12
C LEU A 181 12.81 -19.29 13.59
N SER A 182 13.84 -19.04 14.39
CA SER A 182 15.21 -19.48 14.10
C SER A 182 15.37 -20.99 14.29
N ASP A 183 16.34 -21.59 13.60
CA ASP A 183 16.66 -23.03 13.73
C ASP A 183 16.96 -23.43 15.18
N ILE A 184 17.53 -22.51 15.96
CA ILE A 184 17.84 -22.72 17.37
C ILE A 184 16.55 -22.82 18.20
N ALA A 185 15.60 -21.90 17.98
CA ALA A 185 14.31 -21.91 18.66
C ALA A 185 13.51 -23.17 18.31
N VAL A 186 13.48 -23.55 17.03
CA VAL A 186 12.80 -24.79 16.57
C VAL A 186 13.42 -26.03 17.21
N LYS A 187 14.76 -26.15 17.22
CA LYS A 187 15.45 -27.28 17.86
C LYS A 187 15.20 -27.34 19.37
N THR A 188 15.08 -26.18 20.02
CA THR A 188 14.81 -26.09 21.46
C THR A 188 13.40 -26.57 21.76
N LEU A 189 12.40 -26.14 20.99
CA LEU A 189 11.02 -26.62 21.06
C LEU A 189 10.93 -28.13 20.83
N GLN A 190 11.60 -28.66 19.79
CA GLN A 190 11.61 -30.09 19.49
C GLN A 190 12.24 -30.92 20.63
N ASN A 191 13.33 -30.44 21.22
CA ASN A 191 13.95 -31.10 22.36
C ASN A 191 13.03 -31.10 23.59
N MET A 192 12.37 -29.97 23.86
CA MET A 192 11.38 -29.86 24.95
C MET A 192 10.21 -30.84 24.74
N ASN A 193 9.63 -30.88 23.53
CA ASN A 193 8.56 -31.83 23.21
C ASN A 193 9.00 -33.28 23.43
N ARG A 194 10.22 -33.64 22.98
CA ARG A 194 10.76 -34.98 23.19
C ARG A 194 10.98 -35.30 24.66
N GLN A 195 11.46 -34.32 25.44
CA GLN A 195 11.66 -34.46 26.88
C GLN A 195 10.33 -34.68 27.60
N TRP A 196 9.32 -33.84 27.32
CA TRP A 196 7.99 -34.00 27.89
C TRP A 196 7.34 -35.34 27.54
N ILE A 197 7.35 -35.75 26.26
CA ILE A 197 6.81 -37.05 25.84
C ILE A 197 7.47 -38.20 26.61
N ARG A 198 8.80 -38.18 26.75
CA ARG A 198 9.54 -39.21 27.48
C ARG A 198 9.19 -39.19 28.97
N ALA A 199 9.28 -38.02 29.60
CA ALA A 199 9.05 -37.87 31.04
C ALA A 199 7.63 -38.30 31.40
N THR A 200 6.62 -37.82 30.68
CA THR A 200 5.21 -38.17 30.89
C THR A 200 4.95 -39.66 30.65
N ALA A 201 5.49 -40.27 29.58
CA ALA A 201 5.29 -41.70 29.33
C ALA A 201 5.92 -42.58 30.43
N THR A 202 7.15 -42.25 30.84
CA THR A 202 7.87 -42.98 31.91
C THR A 202 7.12 -42.85 33.24
N ALA A 203 6.64 -41.64 33.56
CA ALA A 203 5.89 -41.37 34.77
C ALA A 203 4.52 -42.08 34.78
N LEU A 204 3.80 -42.10 33.66
CA LEU A 204 2.52 -42.82 33.54
C LEU A 204 2.69 -44.34 33.71
N GLU A 205 3.71 -44.93 33.09
CA GLU A 205 4.02 -46.35 33.21
C GLU A 205 4.33 -46.71 34.67
N ARG A 206 5.23 -45.96 35.32
CA ARG A 206 5.58 -46.19 36.73
C ARG A 206 4.39 -46.01 37.67
N CYS A 207 3.56 -44.99 37.44
CA CYS A 207 2.38 -44.76 38.27
C CYS A 207 1.40 -45.95 38.18
N SER A 208 1.23 -46.51 36.98
CA SER A 208 0.43 -47.72 36.74
C SER A 208 1.03 -48.94 37.43
N GLU A 209 2.36 -49.10 37.43
CA GLU A 209 3.04 -50.17 38.17
C GLU A 209 2.85 -50.05 39.69
N LEU A 210 3.03 -48.86 40.25
CA LEU A 210 2.85 -48.59 41.68
C LEU A 210 1.42 -48.91 42.14
N GLN A 211 0.42 -48.55 41.33
CA GLN A 211 -0.96 -48.96 41.57
C GLN A 211 -1.11 -50.48 41.48
N GLY A 212 -0.54 -51.11 40.45
CA GLY A 212 -0.52 -52.56 40.27
C GLY A 212 0.03 -53.34 41.46
N ILE A 213 1.13 -52.87 42.05
CA ILE A 213 1.78 -53.49 43.22
C ILE A 213 0.90 -53.36 44.47
N GLY A 214 0.15 -52.26 44.62
CA GLY A 214 -0.81 -52.05 45.71
C GLY A 214 -2.09 -52.90 45.61
N LEU A 215 -2.41 -53.45 44.44
CA LEU A 215 -3.61 -54.28 44.21
C LEU A 215 -3.50 -55.71 44.73
N ASN A 216 -2.37 -56.09 45.33
CA ASN A 216 -2.21 -57.39 46.01
C ASN A 216 -2.97 -57.45 47.36
N GLU A 217 -3.72 -56.40 47.70
CA GLU A 217 -4.61 -56.30 48.86
C GLU A 217 -6.07 -56.65 48.53
N LYS A 218 -6.84 -56.97 49.58
CA LYS A 218 -8.21 -57.53 49.57
C LYS A 218 -9.16 -56.82 48.59
N PHE A 219 -9.97 -57.59 47.86
CA PHE A 219 -11.07 -57.15 46.96
C PHE A 219 -11.82 -55.87 47.39
N LEU A 220 -12.21 -55.79 48.67
CA LEU A 220 -12.94 -54.64 49.24
C LEU A 220 -12.17 -53.32 49.17
N TYR A 221 -10.85 -53.36 49.30
CA TYR A 221 -9.99 -52.18 49.18
C TYR A 221 -9.98 -51.64 47.76
N CYS A 222 -9.94 -52.53 46.75
CA CYS A 222 -10.05 -52.16 45.34
C CYS A 222 -11.41 -51.51 45.05
N CYS A 223 -12.50 -52.06 45.60
CA CYS A 223 -13.84 -51.46 45.49
C CYS A 223 -13.89 -50.04 46.06
N GLU A 224 -13.40 -49.85 47.29
CA GLU A 224 -13.47 -48.56 47.98
C GLU A 224 -12.70 -47.48 47.23
N LYS A 225 -11.47 -47.78 46.78
CA LYS A 225 -10.68 -46.85 45.96
C LYS A 225 -11.37 -46.51 44.63
N TRP A 226 -11.96 -47.50 43.98
CA TRP A 226 -12.65 -47.27 42.70
C TRP A 226 -13.91 -46.41 42.86
N ILE A 227 -14.68 -46.64 43.93
CA ILE A 227 -15.87 -45.82 44.27
C ILE A 227 -15.48 -44.39 44.62
N GLN A 228 -14.43 -44.18 45.44
CA GLN A 228 -13.95 -42.84 45.79
C GLN A 228 -13.54 -42.03 44.55
N LEU A 229 -12.86 -42.69 43.60
CA LEU A 229 -12.47 -42.06 42.34
C LEU A 229 -13.68 -41.73 41.45
N LEU A 230 -14.65 -42.65 41.37
CA LEU A 230 -15.92 -42.43 40.68
C LEU A 230 -16.64 -41.19 41.20
N GLU A 231 -16.76 -41.06 42.52
CA GLU A 231 -17.38 -39.89 43.16
C GLU A 231 -16.61 -38.61 42.86
N LYS A 232 -15.27 -38.65 42.88
CA LYS A 232 -14.41 -37.52 42.51
C LYS A 232 -14.65 -37.08 41.06
N ILE A 233 -14.70 -38.02 40.11
CA ILE A 233 -14.91 -37.73 38.68
C ILE A 233 -16.32 -37.16 38.47
N GLU A 234 -17.34 -37.78 39.07
CA GLU A 234 -18.71 -37.31 38.95
C GLU A 234 -18.92 -35.92 39.54
N GLU A 235 -18.22 -35.59 40.63
CA GLU A 235 -18.25 -34.23 41.18
C GLU A 235 -17.58 -33.22 40.24
N ALA A 236 -16.42 -33.58 39.66
CA ALA A 236 -15.74 -32.72 38.69
C ALA A 236 -16.59 -32.48 37.42
N LEU A 237 -17.36 -33.48 36.97
CA LEU A 237 -18.26 -33.38 35.82
C LEU A 237 -19.49 -32.49 36.06
N LYS A 238 -19.82 -32.13 37.31
CA LYS A 238 -20.93 -31.19 37.61
C LYS A 238 -20.60 -29.75 37.26
N VAL A 239 -19.33 -29.43 37.05
CA VAL A 239 -18.89 -28.06 36.74
C VAL A 239 -19.36 -27.66 35.35
N ASP A 240 -20.09 -26.55 35.27
CA ASP A 240 -20.56 -25.96 34.01
C ASP A 240 -19.38 -25.54 33.11
N MET A 241 -19.65 -25.42 31.80
CA MET A 241 -18.62 -24.95 30.86
C MET A 241 -18.24 -23.52 31.21
N ALA A 242 -16.94 -23.26 31.27
CA ALA A 242 -16.43 -21.90 31.37
C ALA A 242 -16.80 -21.11 30.11
N ASN A 243 -17.02 -19.80 30.29
CA ASN A 243 -17.45 -18.93 29.22
C ASN A 243 -16.35 -18.02 28.70
N SER A 244 -15.24 -17.88 29.45
CA SER A 244 -14.10 -17.05 29.09
C SER A 244 -12.88 -17.90 28.73
N LEU A 245 -12.02 -17.38 27.83
CA LEU A 245 -10.80 -18.08 27.42
C LEU A 245 -9.88 -18.46 28.60
N PRO A 246 -9.58 -17.59 29.58
CA PRO A 246 -8.71 -17.97 30.70
C PRO A 246 -9.30 -19.10 31.55
N GLU A 247 -10.60 -19.04 31.83
CA GLU A 247 -11.28 -20.09 32.61
C GLU A 247 -11.37 -21.41 31.82
N LEU A 248 -11.57 -21.33 30.49
CA LEU A 248 -11.56 -22.50 29.60
C LEU A 248 -10.18 -23.15 29.53
N LEU A 249 -9.09 -22.39 29.54
CA LEU A 249 -7.73 -22.94 29.58
C LEU A 249 -7.47 -23.68 30.89
N GLU A 250 -7.91 -23.14 32.02
CA GLU A 250 -7.83 -23.85 33.31
C GLU A 250 -8.71 -25.11 33.32
N GLN A 251 -9.93 -25.04 32.78
CA GLN A 251 -10.77 -26.23 32.62
C GLN A 251 -10.15 -27.28 31.68
N GLN A 252 -9.46 -26.86 30.63
CA GLN A 252 -8.77 -27.77 29.73
C GLN A 252 -7.70 -28.56 30.47
N LYS A 253 -6.89 -27.89 31.31
CA LYS A 253 -5.89 -28.53 32.16
C LYS A 253 -6.52 -29.51 33.16
N THR A 254 -7.65 -29.16 33.76
CA THR A 254 -8.33 -30.05 34.71
C THR A 254 -8.86 -31.31 34.03
N TYR A 255 -9.45 -31.20 32.83
CA TYR A 255 -9.93 -32.37 32.09
C TYR A 255 -8.78 -33.23 31.52
N GLU A 256 -7.63 -32.62 31.18
CA GLU A 256 -6.41 -33.36 30.82
C GLU A 256 -5.92 -34.22 31.99
N MET A 257 -5.83 -33.62 33.18
CA MET A 257 -5.47 -34.35 34.41
C MET A 257 -6.48 -35.45 34.74
N LEU A 258 -7.78 -35.18 34.62
CA LEU A 258 -8.83 -36.17 34.89
C LEU A 258 -8.76 -37.34 33.92
N GLU A 259 -8.46 -37.12 32.63
CA GLU A 259 -8.29 -38.20 31.66
C GLU A 259 -7.05 -39.04 31.97
N ALA A 260 -5.93 -38.42 32.36
CA ALA A 260 -4.74 -39.12 32.81
C ALA A 260 -5.03 -39.97 34.06
N GLU A 261 -5.71 -39.39 35.05
CA GLU A 261 -6.11 -40.09 36.28
C GLU A 261 -7.06 -41.26 35.99
N VAL A 262 -8.03 -41.09 35.10
CA VAL A 262 -8.90 -42.18 34.61
C VAL A 262 -8.08 -43.29 33.97
N SER A 263 -7.09 -42.93 33.14
CA SER A 263 -6.27 -43.90 32.40
C SER A 263 -5.38 -44.72 33.35
N ILE A 264 -4.75 -44.07 34.32
CA ILE A 264 -3.92 -44.72 35.34
C ILE A 264 -4.77 -45.69 36.18
N ASN A 265 -5.94 -45.23 36.64
CA ASN A 265 -6.82 -46.02 37.50
C ASN A 265 -7.66 -47.08 36.74
N GLN A 266 -7.58 -47.14 35.42
CA GLN A 266 -8.19 -48.23 34.65
C GLN A 266 -7.62 -49.59 35.08
N THR A 267 -6.36 -49.64 35.52
CA THR A 267 -5.73 -50.84 36.06
C THR A 267 -6.42 -51.36 37.33
N ILE A 268 -6.90 -50.47 38.19
CA ILE A 268 -7.69 -50.79 39.39
C ILE A 268 -9.04 -51.37 38.98
N ALA A 269 -9.71 -50.75 38.01
CA ALA A 269 -10.97 -51.24 37.47
C ALA A 269 -10.82 -52.64 36.85
N ASP A 270 -9.78 -52.88 36.05
CA ASP A 270 -9.52 -54.16 35.39
C ASP A 270 -9.19 -55.26 36.41
N SER A 271 -8.43 -54.93 37.46
CA SER A 271 -8.16 -55.85 38.58
C SER A 271 -9.44 -56.19 39.35
N TYR A 272 -10.29 -55.20 39.65
CA TYR A 272 -11.58 -55.44 40.28
C TYR A 272 -12.49 -56.34 39.43
N VAL A 273 -12.56 -56.09 38.12
CA VAL A 273 -13.31 -56.94 37.17
C VAL A 273 -12.76 -58.37 37.19
N THR A 274 -11.44 -58.53 37.13
CA THR A 274 -10.79 -59.85 37.13
C THR A 274 -11.06 -60.61 38.43
N GLN A 275 -10.91 -59.96 39.58
CA GLN A 275 -11.21 -60.56 40.89
C GLN A 275 -12.69 -60.89 41.06
N SER A 276 -13.59 -60.03 40.56
CA SER A 276 -15.04 -60.26 40.59
C SER A 276 -15.43 -61.50 39.75
N LEU A 277 -14.84 -61.65 38.57
CA LEU A 277 -15.04 -62.83 37.72
C LEU A 277 -14.54 -64.11 38.40
N GLN A 278 -13.36 -64.06 39.04
CA GLN A 278 -12.83 -65.20 39.80
C GLN A 278 -13.71 -65.57 41.01
N LEU A 279 -14.29 -64.60 41.70
CA LEU A 279 -15.24 -64.83 42.79
C LEU A 279 -16.56 -65.44 42.29
N LEU A 280 -17.03 -65.06 41.10
CA LEU A 280 -18.22 -65.69 40.48
C LEU A 280 -18.00 -67.16 40.12
N ASP A 281 -16.76 -67.53 39.80
CA ASP A 281 -16.38 -68.92 39.50
C ASP A 281 -16.33 -69.81 40.76
N THR A 282 -16.20 -69.25 41.97
CA THR A 282 -16.22 -70.03 43.22
C THR A 282 -17.66 -70.26 43.74
N THR A 283 -17.95 -71.47 44.20
CA THR A 283 -19.30 -71.93 44.60
C THR A 283 -19.85 -71.35 45.91
N GLU A 284 -19.12 -70.43 46.58
CA GLU A 284 -19.39 -70.00 47.96
C GLU A 284 -20.25 -68.73 48.11
N ILE A 285 -20.72 -68.12 47.02
CA ILE A 285 -21.52 -66.89 47.10
C ILE A 285 -23.01 -67.23 47.28
N GLU A 286 -23.55 -67.03 48.49
CA GLU A 286 -24.98 -67.24 48.80
C GLU A 286 -25.92 -66.31 48.01
N ASN A 287 -25.50 -65.08 47.69
CA ASN A 287 -26.30 -64.04 47.02
C ASN A 287 -25.76 -63.65 45.63
N ARG A 288 -25.41 -64.63 44.78
CA ARG A 288 -24.88 -64.40 43.42
C ARG A 288 -25.64 -63.36 42.56
N PRO A 289 -26.98 -63.38 42.45
CA PRO A 289 -27.69 -62.43 41.57
C PRO A 289 -27.58 -60.97 42.05
N GLU A 290 -27.57 -60.73 43.36
CA GLU A 290 -27.42 -59.39 43.93
C GLU A 290 -26.01 -58.84 43.71
N PHE A 291 -24.99 -59.70 43.89
CA PHE A 291 -23.60 -59.35 43.60
C PHE A 291 -23.38 -59.00 42.12
N ILE A 292 -23.93 -59.81 41.18
CA ILE A 292 -23.85 -59.52 39.74
C ILE A 292 -24.52 -58.19 39.41
N SER A 293 -25.68 -57.89 40.02
CA SER A 293 -26.37 -56.62 39.86
C SER A 293 -25.49 -55.44 40.29
N GLU A 294 -24.95 -55.45 41.51
CA GLU A 294 -24.11 -54.34 42.00
C GLU A 294 -22.80 -54.19 41.23
N PHE A 295 -22.16 -55.30 40.86
CA PHE A 295 -20.97 -55.33 40.00
C PHE A 295 -21.23 -54.68 38.64
N SER A 296 -22.35 -55.04 37.98
CA SER A 296 -22.72 -54.47 36.68
C SER A 296 -22.98 -52.98 36.77
N LYS A 297 -23.74 -52.53 37.78
CA LYS A 297 -24.01 -51.10 38.02
C LYS A 297 -22.72 -50.30 38.21
N LEU A 298 -21.77 -50.81 38.97
CA LEU A 298 -20.50 -50.11 39.23
C LEU A 298 -19.66 -50.00 37.97
N THR A 299 -19.56 -51.08 37.20
CA THR A 299 -18.85 -51.11 35.91
C THR A 299 -19.49 -50.17 34.89
N ASP A 300 -20.81 -50.17 34.79
CA ASP A 300 -21.56 -49.26 33.93
C ASP A 300 -21.35 -47.80 34.35
N ARG A 301 -21.38 -47.51 35.66
CA ARG A 301 -21.16 -46.15 36.20
C ARG A 301 -19.75 -45.64 35.86
N TRP A 302 -18.73 -46.50 35.95
CA TRP A 302 -17.37 -46.18 35.54
C TRP A 302 -17.28 -45.90 34.04
N GLN A 303 -17.74 -46.81 33.19
CA GLN A 303 -17.70 -46.61 31.74
C GLN A 303 -18.41 -45.31 31.32
N ASN A 304 -19.56 -45.02 31.92
CA ASN A 304 -20.30 -43.78 31.70
C ASN A 304 -19.54 -42.53 32.19
N ALA A 305 -18.79 -42.62 33.30
CA ALA A 305 -17.96 -41.52 33.80
C ALA A 305 -16.77 -41.28 32.86
N VAL A 306 -16.06 -42.33 32.45
CA VAL A 306 -14.94 -42.26 31.49
C VAL A 306 -15.39 -41.64 30.17
N GLN A 307 -16.51 -42.09 29.61
CA GLN A 307 -17.05 -41.54 28.37
C GLN A 307 -17.39 -40.05 28.52
N ARG A 308 -18.02 -39.65 29.64
CA ARG A 308 -18.36 -38.25 29.90
C ARG A 308 -17.13 -37.36 30.06
N VAL A 309 -16.07 -37.82 30.72
CA VAL A 309 -14.80 -37.08 30.82
C VAL A 309 -14.21 -36.83 29.43
N ARG A 310 -14.13 -37.87 28.58
CA ARG A 310 -13.61 -37.73 27.21
C ARG A 310 -14.45 -36.81 26.34
N GLN A 311 -15.78 -36.91 26.44
CA GLN A 311 -16.69 -36.01 25.73
C GLN A 311 -16.48 -34.56 26.18
N ARG A 312 -16.46 -34.34 27.50
CA ARG A 312 -16.31 -33.00 28.08
C ARG A 312 -14.97 -32.38 27.73
N LYS A 313 -13.89 -33.16 27.75
CA LYS A 313 -12.57 -32.75 27.25
C LYS A 313 -12.65 -32.30 25.79
N GLY A 314 -13.23 -33.14 24.92
CA GLY A 314 -13.40 -32.80 23.50
C GLY A 314 -14.21 -31.53 23.25
N ASP A 315 -15.26 -31.30 24.04
CA ASP A 315 -16.06 -30.07 23.99
C ASP A 315 -15.25 -28.84 24.43
N VAL A 316 -14.49 -28.95 25.54
CA VAL A 316 -13.62 -27.88 26.05
C VAL A 316 -12.51 -27.56 25.04
N ASP A 317 -11.81 -28.58 24.52
CA ASP A 317 -10.76 -28.43 23.50
C ASP A 317 -11.30 -27.72 22.25
N GLY A 318 -12.49 -28.12 21.81
CA GLY A 318 -13.16 -27.49 20.66
C GLY A 318 -13.46 -26.01 20.90
N LEU A 319 -13.95 -25.65 22.09
CA LEU A 319 -14.22 -24.25 22.44
C LEU A 319 -12.94 -23.43 22.62
N VAL A 320 -11.89 -24.00 23.24
CA VAL A 320 -10.59 -23.33 23.40
C VAL A 320 -10.02 -22.99 22.03
N ARG A 321 -10.00 -23.94 21.08
CA ARG A 321 -9.53 -23.68 19.72
C ARG A 321 -10.32 -22.55 19.05
N GLN A 322 -11.65 -22.58 19.13
CA GLN A 322 -12.50 -21.52 18.57
C GLN A 322 -12.18 -20.14 19.16
N TRP A 323 -11.97 -20.07 20.47
CA TRP A 323 -11.61 -18.82 21.15
C TRP A 323 -10.22 -18.32 20.77
N GLN A 324 -9.24 -19.21 20.68
CA GLN A 324 -7.87 -18.87 20.28
C GLN A 324 -7.85 -18.38 18.83
N ASP A 325 -8.49 -19.11 17.91
CA ASP A 325 -8.59 -18.75 16.51
C ASP A 325 -9.27 -17.39 16.31
N PHE A 326 -10.39 -17.14 17.00
CA PHE A 326 -11.07 -15.85 16.97
C PHE A 326 -10.17 -14.74 17.51
N THR A 327 -9.58 -14.92 18.70
CA THR A 327 -8.78 -13.88 19.37
C THR A 327 -7.56 -13.50 18.54
N THR A 328 -6.79 -14.50 18.08
CA THR A 328 -5.61 -14.28 17.25
C THR A 328 -5.97 -13.67 15.90
N SER A 329 -7.05 -14.10 15.24
CA SER A 329 -7.45 -13.55 13.95
C SER A 329 -7.92 -12.10 14.06
N VAL A 330 -8.69 -11.77 15.11
CA VAL A 330 -9.12 -10.39 15.39
C VAL A 330 -7.92 -9.47 15.64
N GLU A 331 -6.94 -9.89 16.43
CA GLU A 331 -5.73 -9.10 16.70
C GLU A 331 -4.92 -8.85 15.43
N ASN A 332 -4.74 -9.88 14.61
CA ASN A 332 -4.07 -9.77 13.32
C ASN A 332 -4.79 -8.79 12.39
N LEU A 333 -6.12 -8.87 12.31
CA LEU A 333 -6.94 -7.98 11.48
C LEU A 333 -6.86 -6.54 11.97
N PHE A 334 -7.06 -6.28 13.26
CA PHE A 334 -6.96 -4.94 13.81
C PHE A 334 -5.59 -4.30 13.61
N ARG A 335 -4.52 -5.09 13.71
CA ARG A 335 -3.17 -4.61 13.40
C ARG A 335 -3.08 -4.14 11.94
N PHE A 336 -3.49 -4.99 10.99
CA PHE A 336 -3.49 -4.62 9.57
C PHE A 336 -4.31 -3.34 9.29
N LEU A 337 -5.48 -3.21 9.93
CA LEU A 337 -6.34 -2.04 9.81
C LEU A 337 -5.70 -0.80 10.43
N THR A 338 -5.04 -0.94 11.58
CA THR A 338 -4.32 0.14 12.28
C THR A 338 -3.13 0.63 11.45
N ASP A 339 -2.31 -0.27 10.91
CA ASP A 339 -1.18 0.08 10.05
C ASP A 339 -1.63 0.82 8.78
N THR A 340 -2.74 0.37 8.18
CA THR A 340 -3.33 1.03 7.02
C THR A 340 -3.91 2.39 7.40
N SER A 341 -4.62 2.51 8.52
CA SER A 341 -5.15 3.76 9.03
C SER A 341 -4.03 4.78 9.29
N HIS A 342 -2.90 4.36 9.85
CA HIS A 342 -1.75 5.22 10.03
C HIS A 342 -1.17 5.72 8.70
N LEU A 343 -1.01 4.85 7.68
CA LEU A 343 -0.62 5.26 6.33
C LEU A 343 -1.60 6.30 5.75
N LEU A 344 -2.91 6.02 5.81
CA LEU A 344 -3.94 6.94 5.32
C LEU A 344 -3.88 8.29 6.06
N SER A 345 -3.66 8.28 7.38
CA SER A 345 -3.51 9.51 8.19
C SER A 345 -2.22 10.27 7.88
N ALA A 346 -1.16 9.58 7.46
CA ALA A 346 0.09 10.20 7.05
C ALA A 346 -0.08 10.92 5.72
N VAL A 347 -0.73 10.26 4.77
CA VAL A 347 -1.04 10.84 3.46
C VAL A 347 -2.02 12.01 3.59
N LYS A 348 -3.12 11.88 4.35
CA LYS A 348 -4.06 12.99 4.58
C LYS A 348 -3.43 14.21 5.25
N GLY A 349 -2.32 14.04 5.97
CA GLY A 349 -1.57 15.14 6.59
C GLY A 349 -0.77 16.00 5.60
N GLN A 350 -0.66 15.59 4.34
CA GLN A 350 0.07 16.30 3.30
C GLN A 350 -0.89 16.77 2.20
N GLU A 351 -0.95 18.07 1.97
CA GLU A 351 -1.90 18.68 1.02
C GLU A 351 -1.44 18.53 -0.44
N ARG A 352 -0.13 18.52 -0.69
CA ARG A 352 0.46 18.50 -2.04
C ARG A 352 1.58 17.49 -2.16
N PHE A 353 1.65 16.82 -3.30
CA PHE A 353 2.62 15.76 -3.59
C PHE A 353 3.35 16.03 -4.89
N SER A 354 4.63 15.63 -4.98
CA SER A 354 5.27 15.58 -6.30
C SER A 354 4.58 14.53 -7.15
N LEU A 355 4.61 14.69 -8.48
CA LEU A 355 4.03 13.71 -9.39
C LEU A 355 4.64 12.32 -9.20
N TYR A 356 5.94 12.27 -8.90
CA TYR A 356 6.64 11.02 -8.56
C TYR A 356 6.08 10.38 -7.28
N GLN A 357 5.93 11.17 -6.21
CA GLN A 357 5.34 10.68 -4.95
C GLN A 357 3.91 10.20 -5.15
N THR A 358 3.07 10.93 -5.90
CA THR A 358 1.71 10.52 -6.22
C THR A 358 1.68 9.14 -6.88
N ARG A 359 2.54 8.91 -7.89
CA ARG A 359 2.65 7.61 -8.57
C ARG A 359 3.13 6.49 -7.63
N SER A 360 4.11 6.78 -6.78
CA SER A 360 4.61 5.82 -5.78
C SER A 360 3.54 5.46 -4.74
N LEU A 361 2.80 6.46 -4.24
CA LEU A 361 1.72 6.28 -3.27
C LEU A 361 0.56 5.47 -3.85
N ILE A 362 0.21 5.68 -5.13
CA ILE A 362 -0.79 4.83 -5.80
C ILE A 362 -0.37 3.36 -5.75
N HIS A 363 0.90 3.06 -6.01
CA HIS A 363 1.39 1.68 -5.95
C HIS A 363 1.32 1.11 -4.52
N GLU A 364 1.73 1.88 -3.51
CA GLU A 364 1.65 1.46 -2.10
C GLU A 364 0.21 1.22 -1.63
N LEU A 365 -0.71 2.13 -1.96
CA LEU A 365 -2.13 2.00 -1.61
C LEU A 365 -2.79 0.82 -2.35
N LYS A 366 -2.46 0.60 -3.63
CA LYS A 366 -2.91 -0.59 -4.37
C LYS A 366 -2.39 -1.89 -3.78
N ASN A 367 -1.15 -1.90 -3.28
CA ASN A 367 -0.64 -3.07 -2.56
C ASN A 367 -1.48 -3.34 -1.31
N LYS A 368 -1.84 -2.30 -0.53
CA LYS A 368 -2.77 -2.45 0.61
C LYS A 368 -4.14 -2.96 0.18
N GLU A 369 -4.70 -2.48 -0.93
CA GLU A 369 -5.96 -2.97 -1.51
C GLU A 369 -5.89 -4.47 -1.84
N ILE A 370 -4.78 -4.93 -2.42
CA ILE A 370 -4.54 -6.37 -2.66
C ILE A 370 -4.47 -7.14 -1.33
N HIS A 371 -3.88 -6.56 -0.27
CA HIS A 371 -3.88 -7.18 1.05
C HIS A 371 -5.30 -7.29 1.64
N PHE A 372 -6.17 -6.28 1.49
CA PHE A 372 -7.59 -6.36 1.87
C PHE A 372 -8.27 -7.54 1.18
N GLN A 373 -8.07 -7.70 -0.14
CA GLN A 373 -8.64 -8.82 -0.90
C GLN A 373 -8.15 -10.18 -0.38
N ARG A 374 -6.86 -10.31 -0.07
CA ARG A 374 -6.29 -11.54 0.49
C ARG A 374 -6.86 -11.88 1.87
N TRP A 375 -7.05 -10.86 2.71
CA TRP A 375 -7.54 -11.03 4.08
C TRP A 375 -9.07 -11.17 4.17
N GLN A 376 -9.80 -10.97 3.07
CA GLN A 376 -11.26 -11.06 3.04
C GLN A 376 -11.79 -12.42 3.52
N THR A 377 -11.11 -13.51 3.19
CA THR A 377 -11.49 -14.86 3.65
C THR A 377 -11.27 -15.00 5.16
N THR A 378 -10.11 -14.58 5.66
CA THR A 378 -9.82 -14.58 7.10
C THR A 378 -10.80 -13.72 7.88
N TYR A 379 -11.13 -12.54 7.36
CA TYR A 379 -12.15 -11.64 7.93
C TYR A 379 -13.51 -12.34 8.03
N ALA A 380 -14.01 -12.96 6.94
CA ALA A 380 -15.28 -13.67 6.94
C ALA A 380 -15.31 -14.83 7.95
N LEU A 381 -14.25 -15.65 7.99
CA LEU A 381 -14.12 -16.76 8.94
C LEU A 381 -14.05 -16.26 10.39
N THR A 382 -13.41 -15.12 10.63
CA THR A 382 -13.33 -14.52 11.98
C THR A 382 -14.70 -14.03 12.46
N LEU A 383 -15.50 -13.45 11.56
CA LEU A 383 -16.88 -13.06 11.89
C LEU A 383 -17.73 -14.29 12.22
N GLU A 384 -17.66 -15.34 11.39
CA GLU A 384 -18.41 -16.58 11.62
C GLU A 384 -18.00 -17.26 12.94
N ALA A 385 -16.70 -17.30 13.26
CA ALA A 385 -16.20 -17.81 14.53
C ALA A 385 -16.73 -16.97 15.71
N GLY A 386 -16.74 -15.65 15.57
CA GLY A 386 -17.31 -14.74 16.56
C GLY A 386 -18.82 -14.95 16.78
N GLU A 387 -19.59 -15.13 15.70
CA GLU A 387 -21.03 -15.42 15.77
C GLU A 387 -21.31 -16.75 16.48
N LYS A 388 -20.50 -17.78 16.24
CA LYS A 388 -20.60 -19.06 16.96
C LYS A 388 -20.34 -18.89 18.46
N LEU A 389 -19.33 -18.11 18.84
CA LEU A 389 -19.04 -17.80 20.25
C LEU A 389 -20.19 -17.03 20.93
N LEU A 390 -20.92 -16.19 20.20
CA LEU A 390 -22.11 -15.51 20.73
C LEU A 390 -23.26 -16.46 21.09
N LEU A 391 -23.31 -17.66 20.50
CA LEU A 391 -24.35 -18.65 20.80
C LEU A 391 -24.05 -19.43 22.09
N THR A 392 -22.76 -19.64 22.40
CA THR A 392 -22.31 -20.60 23.42
C THR A 392 -21.92 -19.98 24.77
N THR A 393 -21.76 -18.66 24.85
CA THR A 393 -21.18 -17.97 26.01
C THR A 393 -22.22 -17.31 26.92
N ASP A 394 -21.82 -16.79 28.08
CA ASP A 394 -22.69 -16.03 28.99
C ASP A 394 -22.90 -14.58 28.50
N LEU A 395 -23.89 -13.88 29.07
CA LEU A 395 -24.28 -12.53 28.62
C LEU A 395 -23.11 -11.53 28.59
N LYS A 396 -22.24 -11.54 29.62
CA LYS A 396 -21.11 -10.60 29.72
C LYS A 396 -20.08 -10.86 28.62
N THR A 397 -19.80 -12.13 28.35
CA THR A 397 -18.86 -12.51 27.29
C THR A 397 -19.44 -12.26 25.91
N LYS A 398 -20.75 -12.48 25.72
CA LYS A 398 -21.45 -12.10 24.48
C LYS A 398 -21.33 -10.62 24.16
N GLU A 399 -21.50 -9.74 25.15
CA GLU A 399 -21.34 -8.29 24.95
C GLU A 399 -19.91 -7.92 24.54
N SER A 400 -18.90 -8.56 25.14
CA SER A 400 -17.49 -8.31 24.81
C SER A 400 -17.12 -8.78 23.40
N VAL A 401 -17.50 -10.01 23.03
CA VAL A 401 -17.31 -10.56 21.68
C VAL A 401 -18.07 -9.74 20.65
N GLY A 402 -19.34 -9.40 20.91
CA GLY A 402 -20.17 -8.59 20.03
C GLY A 402 -19.59 -7.19 19.80
N ARG A 403 -19.00 -6.57 20.85
CA ARG A 403 -18.29 -5.29 20.70
C ARG A 403 -17.06 -5.43 19.80
N ARG A 404 -16.23 -6.46 20.00
CA ARG A 404 -15.04 -6.69 19.17
C ARG A 404 -15.40 -6.91 17.70
N ILE A 405 -16.44 -7.72 17.44
CA ILE A 405 -16.95 -7.94 16.08
C ILE A 405 -17.43 -6.63 15.46
N SER A 406 -18.24 -5.85 16.18
CA SER A 406 -18.77 -4.58 15.67
C SER A 406 -17.62 -3.60 15.35
N GLN A 407 -16.67 -3.45 16.27
CA GLN A 407 -15.49 -2.60 16.06
C GLN A 407 -14.65 -3.04 14.86
N LEU A 408 -14.51 -4.35 14.65
CA LEU A 408 -13.79 -4.91 13.51
C LEU A 408 -14.53 -4.60 12.20
N GLN A 409 -15.85 -4.78 12.16
CA GLN A 409 -16.67 -4.47 11.00
C GLN A 409 -16.64 -2.99 10.64
N ASP A 410 -16.76 -2.10 11.63
CA ASP A 410 -16.73 -0.65 11.44
C ASP A 410 -15.35 -0.20 10.95
N SER A 411 -14.28 -0.66 11.62
CA SER A 411 -12.90 -0.31 11.24
C SER A 411 -12.53 -0.84 9.85
N TRP A 412 -12.98 -2.06 9.50
CA TRP A 412 -12.77 -2.64 8.18
C TRP A 412 -13.43 -1.79 7.09
N LYS A 413 -14.73 -1.50 7.22
CA LYS A 413 -15.47 -0.69 6.24
C LYS A 413 -14.92 0.72 6.12
N ASP A 414 -14.61 1.36 7.24
CA ASP A 414 -14.06 2.72 7.28
C ASP A 414 -12.72 2.77 6.55
N THR A 415 -11.75 1.94 6.93
CA THR A 415 -10.42 1.94 6.32
C THR A 415 -10.44 1.52 4.84
N GLU A 416 -11.26 0.52 4.46
CA GLU A 416 -11.44 0.10 3.07
C GLU A 416 -12.01 1.25 2.22
N SER A 417 -13.03 1.96 2.73
CA SER A 417 -13.63 3.10 2.01
C SER A 417 -12.65 4.26 1.84
N GLN A 418 -11.90 4.59 2.89
CA GLN A 418 -10.89 5.66 2.85
C GLN A 418 -9.73 5.30 1.91
N LEU A 419 -9.32 4.03 1.88
CA LEU A 419 -8.30 3.54 0.96
C LEU A 419 -8.76 3.67 -0.49
N ALA A 420 -9.97 3.21 -0.82
CA ALA A 420 -10.53 3.31 -2.16
C ALA A 420 -10.70 4.77 -2.61
N GLU A 421 -11.17 5.65 -1.73
CA GLU A 421 -11.31 7.07 -2.00
C GLU A 421 -9.95 7.72 -2.33
N MET A 422 -8.92 7.44 -1.54
CA MET A 422 -7.59 8.01 -1.72
C MET A 422 -6.92 7.51 -3.02
N ILE A 423 -7.06 6.21 -3.33
CA ILE A 423 -6.59 5.65 -4.59
C ILE A 423 -7.24 6.38 -5.77
N LYS A 424 -8.56 6.59 -5.72
CA LYS A 424 -9.31 7.28 -6.78
C LYS A 424 -8.87 8.74 -6.93
N GLN A 425 -8.68 9.45 -5.82
CA GLN A 425 -8.23 10.85 -5.83
C GLN A 425 -6.86 11.00 -6.51
N PHE A 426 -5.89 10.16 -6.15
CA PHE A 426 -4.56 10.21 -6.76
C PHE A 426 -4.56 9.75 -8.23
N GLN A 427 -5.35 8.74 -8.59
CA GLN A 427 -5.50 8.33 -9.99
C GLN A 427 -6.06 9.46 -10.84
N SER A 428 -7.13 10.11 -10.38
CA SER A 428 -7.71 11.28 -11.06
C SER A 428 -6.68 12.40 -11.24
N THR A 429 -5.81 12.63 -10.26
CA THR A 429 -4.77 13.66 -10.33
C THR A 429 -3.73 13.33 -11.41
N VAL A 430 -3.28 12.07 -11.47
CA VAL A 430 -2.33 11.60 -12.50
C VAL A 430 -2.98 11.61 -13.89
N GLU A 431 -4.25 11.25 -14.00
CA GLU A 431 -5.00 11.31 -15.26
C GLU A 431 -5.13 12.75 -15.78
N THR A 432 -5.47 13.72 -14.93
CA THR A 432 -5.50 15.14 -15.30
C THR A 432 -4.12 15.64 -15.76
N TRP A 433 -3.04 15.19 -15.11
CA TRP A 433 -1.67 15.49 -15.54
C TRP A 433 -1.36 14.91 -16.93
N ASP A 434 -1.65 13.62 -17.14
CA ASP A 434 -1.40 12.96 -18.42
C ASP A 434 -2.24 13.56 -19.56
N GLN A 435 -3.47 14.01 -19.27
CA GLN A 435 -4.31 14.76 -20.20
C GLN A 435 -3.71 16.12 -20.56
N CYS A 436 -3.18 16.86 -19.58
CA CYS A 436 -2.45 18.10 -19.82
C CYS A 436 -1.26 17.88 -20.75
N GLU A 437 -0.41 16.90 -20.47
CA GLU A 437 0.77 16.60 -21.29
C GLU A 437 0.39 16.21 -22.72
N LYS A 438 -0.63 15.36 -22.89
CA LYS A 438 -1.14 14.96 -24.21
C LYS A 438 -1.60 16.18 -25.00
N LYS A 439 -2.37 17.06 -24.39
CA LYS A 439 -2.86 18.29 -25.03
C LYS A 439 -1.74 19.25 -25.39
N ILE A 440 -0.73 19.41 -24.53
CA ILE A 440 0.47 20.21 -24.83
C ILE A 440 1.21 19.65 -26.05
N LYS A 441 1.41 18.33 -26.12
CA LYS A 441 2.06 17.67 -27.27
C LYS A 441 1.26 17.85 -28.56
N GLU A 442 -0.07 17.70 -28.48
CA GLU A 442 -0.98 17.92 -29.61
C GLU A 442 -0.89 19.36 -30.12
N LEU A 443 -1.03 20.36 -29.23
CA LEU A 443 -0.97 21.77 -29.59
C LEU A 443 0.41 22.16 -30.16
N LYS A 444 1.49 21.61 -29.60
CA LYS A 444 2.84 21.79 -30.13
C LYS A 444 2.94 21.28 -31.57
N SER A 445 2.42 20.08 -31.85
CA SER A 445 2.44 19.50 -33.20
C SER A 445 1.59 20.31 -34.18
N ARG A 446 0.42 20.80 -33.74
CA ARG A 446 -0.44 21.68 -34.54
C ARG A 446 0.25 22.99 -34.89
N LEU A 447 0.91 23.65 -33.92
CA LEU A 447 1.68 24.86 -34.19
C LEU A 447 2.84 24.62 -35.16
N GLN A 448 3.51 23.46 -35.08
CA GLN A 448 4.58 23.11 -36.03
C GLN A 448 4.05 22.94 -37.46
N VAL A 449 2.89 22.30 -37.64
CA VAL A 449 2.25 22.16 -38.97
C VAL A 449 1.85 23.52 -39.53
N LEU A 450 1.18 24.36 -38.73
CA LEU A 450 0.77 25.69 -39.15
C LEU A 450 1.99 26.58 -39.47
N LYS A 451 3.07 26.44 -38.69
CA LYS A 451 4.33 27.14 -38.97
C LYS A 451 4.92 26.72 -40.32
N ALA A 452 4.96 25.43 -40.65
CA ALA A 452 5.44 24.96 -41.94
C ALA A 452 4.61 25.54 -43.10
N GLN A 453 3.28 25.57 -42.98
CA GLN A 453 2.37 26.16 -44.00
C GLN A 453 2.57 27.67 -44.17
N SER A 454 3.04 28.34 -43.12
CA SER A 454 3.37 29.77 -43.16
C SER A 454 4.76 30.07 -43.72
N GLU A 455 5.64 29.08 -43.92
CA GLU A 455 7.03 29.32 -44.37
C GLU A 455 7.20 29.33 -45.90
N ASP A 456 6.17 28.93 -46.67
CA ASP A 456 6.31 28.95 -48.13
C ASP A 456 6.45 30.38 -48.66
N PRO A 457 7.34 30.60 -49.65
CA PRO A 457 7.52 31.90 -50.29
C PRO A 457 6.24 32.39 -50.97
N LEU A 458 6.10 33.71 -51.08
CA LEU A 458 4.96 34.35 -51.75
C LEU A 458 4.98 34.07 -53.26
N PRO A 459 3.90 33.50 -53.83
CA PRO A 459 3.80 33.27 -55.27
C PRO A 459 3.88 34.56 -56.08
N GLU A 460 4.49 34.50 -57.28
CA GLU A 460 4.58 35.64 -58.20
C GLU A 460 3.36 35.76 -59.13
N LEU A 461 2.66 34.65 -59.38
CA LEU A 461 1.48 34.60 -60.23
C LEU A 461 0.23 35.08 -59.50
N HIS A 462 -0.61 35.88 -60.17
CA HIS A 462 -1.82 36.46 -59.59
C HIS A 462 -2.85 35.41 -59.13
N GLU A 463 -3.04 34.33 -59.89
CA GLU A 463 -3.96 33.24 -59.50
C GLU A 463 -3.47 32.51 -58.23
N ASP A 464 -2.15 32.30 -58.13
CA ASP A 464 -1.54 31.65 -56.96
C ASP A 464 -1.52 32.56 -55.73
N LEU A 465 -1.49 33.89 -55.91
CA LEU A 465 -1.67 34.88 -54.82
C LEU A 465 -3.06 34.80 -54.20
N HIS A 466 -4.11 34.61 -55.01
CA HIS A 466 -5.47 34.39 -54.49
C HIS A 466 -5.60 33.06 -53.74
N ASN A 467 -4.97 31.99 -54.24
CA ASN A 467 -4.92 30.71 -53.53
C ASN A 467 -4.18 30.84 -52.18
N LYS A 468 -3.07 31.58 -52.13
CA LYS A 468 -2.34 31.87 -50.89
C LYS A 468 -3.15 32.73 -49.92
N LYS A 469 -3.98 33.66 -50.42
CA LYS A 469 -4.90 34.48 -49.60
C LYS A 469 -5.93 33.63 -48.86
N GLU A 470 -6.55 32.65 -49.53
CA GLU A 470 -7.47 31.74 -48.86
C GLU A 470 -6.74 30.81 -47.87
N LEU A 471 -5.53 30.33 -48.19
CA LEU A 471 -4.70 29.57 -47.22
C LEU A 471 -4.40 30.38 -45.94
N ILE A 472 -4.01 31.67 -46.08
CA ILE A 472 -3.76 32.55 -44.93
C ILE A 472 -5.02 32.72 -44.07
N LYS A 473 -6.19 32.81 -44.70
CA LYS A 473 -7.48 32.93 -44.01
C LYS A 473 -7.85 31.65 -43.24
N GLU A 474 -7.58 30.48 -43.82
CA GLU A 474 -7.72 29.19 -43.13
C GLU A 474 -6.76 29.06 -41.93
N LEU A 475 -5.52 29.56 -42.08
CA LEU A 475 -4.54 29.64 -41.00
C LEU A 475 -5.03 30.57 -39.87
N GLU A 476 -5.55 31.77 -40.19
CA GLU A 476 -6.14 32.70 -39.21
C GLU A 476 -7.30 32.03 -38.44
N GLN A 477 -8.19 31.33 -39.15
CA GLN A 477 -9.31 30.63 -38.52
C GLN A 477 -8.84 29.50 -37.60
N SER A 478 -7.80 28.77 -38.01
CA SER A 478 -7.17 27.73 -37.19
C SER A 478 -6.52 28.32 -35.92
N LEU A 479 -5.82 29.45 -36.04
CA LEU A 479 -5.20 30.15 -34.91
C LEU A 479 -6.23 30.74 -33.95
N ALA A 480 -7.40 31.16 -34.42
CA ALA A 480 -8.47 31.69 -33.56
C ALA A 480 -8.94 30.66 -32.50
N SER A 481 -8.95 29.37 -32.85
CA SER A 481 -9.33 28.27 -31.93
C SER A 481 -8.33 28.03 -30.78
N TRP A 482 -7.18 28.70 -30.78
CA TRP A 482 -6.15 28.59 -29.73
C TRP A 482 -6.62 29.09 -28.36
N THR A 483 -7.41 30.16 -28.34
CA THR A 483 -7.87 30.79 -27.08
C THR A 483 -8.66 29.83 -26.20
N GLN A 484 -9.49 28.97 -26.79
CA GLN A 484 -10.23 27.92 -26.09
C GLN A 484 -9.27 26.84 -25.54
N ASN A 485 -8.31 26.39 -26.35
CA ASN A 485 -7.32 25.39 -25.94
C ASN A 485 -6.45 25.85 -24.78
N LEU A 486 -6.07 27.14 -24.78
CA LEU A 486 -5.33 27.75 -23.68
C LEU A 486 -6.17 27.83 -22.41
N LYS A 487 -7.45 28.22 -22.50
CA LYS A 487 -8.36 28.22 -21.35
C LYS A 487 -8.44 26.85 -20.69
N GLU A 488 -8.62 25.80 -21.49
CA GLU A 488 -8.69 24.41 -20.99
C GLU A 488 -7.37 23.96 -20.32
N LEU A 489 -6.21 24.31 -20.89
CA LEU A 489 -4.92 24.06 -20.25
C LEU A 489 -4.78 24.80 -18.91
N GLN A 490 -5.26 26.04 -18.83
CA GLN A 490 -5.22 26.80 -17.57
C GLN A 490 -6.18 26.24 -16.52
N THR A 491 -7.37 25.74 -16.92
CA THR A 491 -8.29 25.09 -15.97
C THR A 491 -7.73 23.79 -15.41
N MET A 492 -7.14 22.94 -16.27
CA MET A 492 -6.53 21.69 -15.79
C MET A 492 -5.29 21.97 -14.92
N LYS A 493 -4.47 22.97 -15.27
CA LYS A 493 -3.35 23.41 -14.42
C LYS A 493 -3.84 23.92 -13.06
N ALA A 494 -4.92 24.69 -13.03
CA ALA A 494 -5.49 25.21 -11.77
C ALA A 494 -5.96 24.08 -10.85
N ASP A 495 -6.56 23.02 -11.42
CA ASP A 495 -6.91 21.80 -10.70
C ASP A 495 -5.67 21.09 -10.12
N LEU A 496 -4.64 20.88 -10.95
CA LEU A 496 -3.38 20.26 -10.53
C LEU A 496 -2.64 21.04 -9.44
N THR A 497 -2.75 22.37 -9.42
CA THR A 497 -2.11 23.24 -8.40
C THR A 497 -2.63 22.96 -6.97
N ARG A 498 -3.81 22.35 -6.85
CA ARG A 498 -4.39 21.99 -5.54
C ARG A 498 -3.72 20.77 -4.93
N HIS A 499 -3.22 19.85 -5.74
CA HIS A 499 -2.78 18.51 -5.32
C HIS A 499 -1.31 18.21 -5.62
N ILE A 500 -0.73 18.91 -6.61
CA ILE A 500 0.65 18.73 -7.05
C ILE A 500 1.53 19.88 -6.52
N LEU A 501 2.79 19.55 -6.23
CA LEU A 501 3.79 20.54 -5.86
C LEU A 501 4.01 21.62 -6.92
N MET A 502 4.37 22.80 -6.42
CA MET A 502 4.55 23.97 -7.26
C MET A 502 5.71 23.77 -8.24
N GLU A 503 6.76 23.05 -7.85
CA GLU A 503 7.92 22.75 -8.70
C GLU A 503 7.50 22.01 -9.98
N ASP A 504 6.67 20.98 -9.86
CA ASP A 504 6.17 20.22 -11.02
C ASP A 504 5.16 21.05 -11.83
N VAL A 505 4.27 21.79 -11.15
CA VAL A 505 3.30 22.69 -11.80
C VAL A 505 3.99 23.84 -12.55
N MET A 506 5.17 24.28 -12.10
CA MET A 506 5.96 25.31 -12.77
C MET A 506 6.53 24.82 -14.10
N VAL A 507 6.95 23.56 -14.19
CA VAL A 507 7.34 22.96 -15.48
C VAL A 507 6.17 23.00 -16.46
N LEU A 508 4.96 22.66 -16.00
CA LEU A 508 3.75 22.74 -16.81
C LEU A 508 3.44 24.19 -17.21
N LYS A 509 3.59 25.15 -16.29
CA LYS A 509 3.41 26.58 -16.56
C LYS A 509 4.37 27.07 -17.66
N GLU A 510 5.65 26.74 -17.56
CA GLU A 510 6.67 27.15 -18.53
C GLU A 510 6.40 26.56 -19.92
N GLN A 511 5.95 25.31 -19.99
CA GLN A 511 5.54 24.69 -21.25
C GLN A 511 4.34 25.40 -21.89
N ILE A 512 3.32 25.75 -21.09
CA ILE A 512 2.14 26.49 -21.56
C ILE A 512 2.52 27.89 -22.04
N GLU A 513 3.37 28.60 -21.31
CA GLU A 513 3.86 29.93 -21.70
C GLU A 513 4.72 29.88 -22.97
N HIS A 514 5.58 28.86 -23.10
CA HIS A 514 6.36 28.67 -24.32
C HIS A 514 5.47 28.42 -25.54
N LEU A 515 4.45 27.57 -25.41
CA LEU A 515 3.45 27.35 -26.45
C LEU A 515 2.69 28.63 -26.81
N HIS A 516 2.32 29.43 -25.80
CA HIS A 516 1.66 30.71 -26.03
C HIS A 516 2.52 31.67 -26.85
N ARG A 517 3.81 31.79 -26.52
CA ARG A 517 4.76 32.63 -27.29
C ARG A 517 4.94 32.14 -28.72
N GLN A 518 5.00 30.83 -28.95
CA GLN A 518 5.07 30.27 -30.30
C GLN A 518 3.83 30.58 -31.14
N TRP A 519 2.66 30.58 -30.51
CA TRP A 519 1.42 30.99 -31.16
C TRP A 519 1.40 32.49 -31.46
N GLU A 520 1.85 33.36 -30.54
CA GLU A 520 1.94 34.80 -30.77
C GLU A 520 2.85 35.13 -31.97
N ASP A 521 4.03 34.51 -32.05
CA ASP A 521 4.96 34.64 -33.18
C ASP A 521 4.32 34.23 -34.52
N LEU A 522 3.60 33.11 -34.52
CA LEU A 522 2.91 32.62 -35.70
C LEU A 522 1.76 33.53 -36.12
N CYS A 523 0.99 34.07 -35.17
CA CYS A 523 -0.05 35.08 -35.45
C CYS A 523 0.54 36.33 -36.10
N LEU A 524 1.68 36.83 -35.59
CA LEU A 524 2.38 37.97 -36.19
C LEU A 524 2.85 37.67 -37.61
N ARG A 525 3.44 36.49 -37.85
CA ARG A 525 3.89 36.07 -39.17
C ARG A 525 2.74 35.98 -40.18
N VAL A 526 1.62 35.35 -39.79
CA VAL A 526 0.43 35.24 -40.64
C VAL A 526 -0.14 36.63 -40.96
N ALA A 527 -0.14 37.56 -40.00
CA ALA A 527 -0.58 38.94 -40.23
C ALA A 527 0.34 39.69 -41.21
N ILE A 528 1.66 39.49 -41.12
CA ILE A 528 2.64 40.06 -42.08
C ILE A 528 2.39 39.49 -43.47
N HIS A 529 2.29 38.16 -43.63
CA HIS A 529 2.04 37.53 -44.92
C HIS A 529 0.71 37.97 -45.54
N LYS A 530 -0.32 38.16 -44.72
CA LYS A 530 -1.60 38.73 -45.17
C LYS A 530 -1.42 40.13 -45.75
N GLN A 531 -0.67 40.99 -45.07
CA GLN A 531 -0.39 42.35 -45.55
C GLN A 531 0.42 42.32 -46.85
N GLU A 532 1.45 41.49 -46.94
CA GLU A 532 2.28 41.36 -48.14
C GLU A 532 1.48 40.85 -49.35
N ILE A 533 0.56 39.90 -49.15
CA ILE A 533 -0.36 39.43 -50.19
C ILE A 533 -1.28 40.57 -50.63
N GLU A 534 -1.85 41.33 -49.69
CA GLU A 534 -2.72 42.46 -50.01
C GLU A 534 -1.97 43.56 -50.78
N ASP A 535 -0.73 43.87 -50.39
CA ASP A 535 0.12 44.85 -51.08
C ASP A 535 0.48 44.39 -52.50
N ARG A 536 0.79 43.10 -52.69
CA ARG A 536 1.03 42.50 -54.02
C ARG A 536 -0.23 42.53 -54.89
N LEU A 537 -1.39 42.18 -54.33
CA LEU A 537 -2.67 42.25 -55.04
C LEU A 537 -3.01 43.69 -55.44
N ASN A 538 -2.79 44.66 -54.55
CA ASN A 538 -2.97 46.08 -54.85
C ASN A 538 -2.03 46.56 -55.97
N THR A 539 -0.77 46.14 -55.93
CA THR A 539 0.19 46.43 -57.01
C THR A 539 -0.28 45.85 -58.34
N TRP A 540 -0.81 44.63 -58.33
CA TRP A 540 -1.37 44.00 -59.53
C TRP A 540 -2.63 44.73 -60.04
N VAL A 541 -3.50 45.21 -59.14
CA VAL A 541 -4.66 46.04 -59.51
C VAL A 541 -4.22 47.33 -60.20
N VAL A 542 -3.23 48.04 -59.65
CA VAL A 542 -2.67 49.25 -60.28
C VAL A 542 -2.05 48.93 -61.63
N PHE A 543 -1.24 47.87 -61.73
CA PHE A 543 -0.66 47.42 -62.99
C PHE A 543 -1.72 47.08 -64.03
N ASN A 544 -2.76 46.34 -63.65
CA ASN A 544 -3.85 45.97 -64.55
C ASN A 544 -4.62 47.21 -65.03
N GLU A 545 -4.85 48.20 -64.16
CA GLU A 545 -5.49 49.45 -64.56
C GLU A 545 -4.63 50.24 -65.54
N LYS A 546 -3.30 50.31 -65.31
CA LYS A 546 -2.36 50.90 -66.27
C LYS A 546 -2.30 50.15 -67.59
N ASN A 547 -2.30 48.83 -67.56
CA ASN A 547 -2.35 48.00 -68.76
C ASN A 547 -3.67 48.22 -69.54
N LYS A 548 -4.81 48.40 -68.86
CA LYS A 548 -6.08 48.77 -69.51
C LYS A 548 -6.04 50.17 -70.11
N GLU A 549 -5.47 51.15 -69.39
CA GLU A 549 -5.26 52.52 -69.91
C GLU A 549 -4.40 52.47 -71.19
N LEU A 550 -3.30 51.71 -71.18
CA LEU A 550 -2.43 51.50 -72.34
C LEU A 550 -3.16 50.80 -73.48
N CYS A 551 -3.91 49.72 -73.22
CA CYS A 551 -4.70 49.03 -74.23
C CYS A 551 -5.76 49.95 -74.84
N ALA A 552 -6.46 50.75 -74.02
CA ALA A 552 -7.43 51.73 -74.49
C ALA A 552 -6.77 52.82 -75.33
N TRP A 553 -5.59 53.29 -74.94
CA TRP A 553 -4.80 54.23 -75.71
C TRP A 553 -4.36 53.64 -77.06
N LEU A 554 -3.86 52.40 -77.08
CA LEU A 554 -3.49 51.67 -78.29
C LEU A 554 -4.68 51.53 -79.25
N VAL A 555 -5.85 51.13 -78.74
CA VAL A 555 -7.08 51.03 -79.55
C VAL A 555 -7.52 52.40 -80.06
N GLN A 556 -7.43 53.47 -79.27
CA GLN A 556 -7.72 54.83 -79.74
C GLN A 556 -6.74 55.27 -80.83
N MET A 557 -5.47 54.92 -80.69
CA MET A 557 -4.42 55.26 -81.65
C MET A 557 -4.59 54.47 -82.95
N GLU A 558 -4.86 53.17 -82.88
CA GLU A 558 -5.21 52.31 -84.02
C GLU A 558 -6.40 52.90 -84.80
N ASN A 559 -7.45 53.32 -84.10
CA ASN A 559 -8.60 53.98 -84.72
C ASN A 559 -8.25 55.33 -85.38
N LYS A 560 -7.36 56.13 -84.77
CA LYS A 560 -6.90 57.42 -85.36
C LYS A 560 -6.09 57.20 -86.63
N VAL A 561 -5.25 56.17 -86.68
CA VAL A 561 -4.46 55.79 -87.87
C VAL A 561 -5.36 55.27 -88.98
N LEU A 562 -6.37 54.46 -88.64
CA LEU A 562 -7.34 53.96 -89.62
C LEU A 562 -8.26 55.05 -90.22
N GLN A 563 -8.43 56.19 -89.54
CA GLN A 563 -9.31 57.29 -89.96
C GLN A 563 -8.59 58.48 -90.60
N THR A 564 -7.27 58.61 -90.46
CA THR A 564 -6.51 59.80 -90.89
C THR A 564 -5.30 59.39 -91.72
N ALA A 565 -5.28 59.73 -93.01
CA ALA A 565 -4.20 59.37 -93.95
C ALA A 565 -2.89 60.18 -93.79
N ASP A 566 -2.84 61.13 -92.84
CA ASP A 566 -1.75 62.10 -92.68
C ASP A 566 -0.87 61.91 -91.43
N ILE A 567 -1.05 60.82 -90.66
CA ILE A 567 -0.16 60.51 -89.52
C ILE A 567 0.84 59.44 -89.96
N SER A 568 2.11 59.83 -90.11
CA SER A 568 3.19 58.91 -90.51
C SER A 568 3.52 57.90 -89.40
N ILE A 569 3.94 56.70 -89.79
CA ILE A 569 4.38 55.62 -88.87
C ILE A 569 5.56 56.11 -88.00
N GLU A 570 6.37 57.04 -88.50
CA GLU A 570 7.46 57.68 -87.74
C GLU A 570 6.96 58.52 -86.55
N GLU A 571 5.84 59.25 -86.70
CA GLU A 571 5.25 60.04 -85.60
C GLU A 571 4.61 59.14 -84.52
N MET A 572 4.27 57.91 -84.90
CA MET A 572 3.77 56.86 -83.99
C MET A 572 4.91 56.28 -83.14
N ILE A 573 6.09 56.05 -83.73
CA ILE A 573 7.29 55.60 -83.01
C ILE A 573 7.77 56.67 -82.02
N GLU A 574 7.75 57.94 -82.40
CA GLU A 574 8.20 59.04 -81.52
C GLU A 574 7.27 59.23 -80.30
N LYS A 575 5.96 59.01 -80.45
CA LYS A 575 4.99 59.07 -79.34
C LYS A 575 5.08 57.83 -78.44
N LEU A 576 5.38 56.66 -78.99
CA LEU A 576 5.70 55.47 -78.20
C LEU A 576 7.00 55.66 -77.42
N GLN A 577 8.06 56.20 -78.03
CA GLN A 577 9.33 56.49 -77.35
C GLN A 577 9.18 57.53 -76.23
N LYS A 578 8.35 58.56 -76.42
CA LYS A 578 8.02 59.52 -75.34
C LYS A 578 7.15 58.91 -74.23
N GLY A 579 6.35 57.89 -74.54
CA GLY A 579 5.64 57.08 -73.55
C GLY A 579 6.59 56.18 -72.76
N GLU A 580 7.53 55.53 -73.45
CA GLU A 580 8.58 54.69 -72.85
C GLU A 580 9.52 55.49 -71.94
N GLU A 581 9.86 56.75 -72.26
CA GLU A 581 10.66 57.61 -71.38
C GLU A 581 9.91 58.03 -70.11
N ALA A 582 8.57 58.17 -70.15
CA ALA A 582 7.76 58.49 -68.98
C ALA A 582 7.43 57.25 -68.10
N GLU A 583 7.41 56.04 -68.70
CA GLU A 583 7.22 54.77 -67.99
C GLU A 583 8.55 54.13 -67.53
N GLY A 584 9.68 54.46 -68.16
CA GLY A 584 11.01 53.97 -67.83
C GLY A 584 11.47 54.32 -66.40
N ASP A 585 11.00 55.44 -65.87
CA ASP A 585 11.28 55.87 -64.49
C ASP A 585 10.56 55.00 -63.42
N LEU A 586 9.53 54.23 -63.80
CA LEU A 586 8.85 53.25 -62.93
C LEU A 586 9.40 51.82 -63.12
N CYS A 587 9.92 51.48 -64.29
CA CYS A 587 10.59 50.18 -64.52
C CYS A 587 11.95 50.08 -63.79
N PHE A 588 12.62 51.18 -63.50
CA PHE A 588 13.90 51.15 -62.77
C PHE A 588 13.78 50.67 -61.32
N TYR A 589 12.56 50.68 -60.73
CA TYR A 589 12.32 50.10 -59.40
C TYR A 589 11.97 48.60 -59.42
N SER A 590 11.67 47.99 -60.58
CA SER A 590 11.47 46.53 -60.67
C SER A 590 12.72 45.75 -61.12
N ALA A 591 13.69 46.40 -61.75
CA ALA A 591 14.88 45.75 -62.32
C ALA A 591 15.95 45.32 -61.30
N VAL A 592 15.84 45.69 -60.01
CA VAL A 592 16.79 45.24 -58.96
C VAL A 592 16.46 43.81 -58.48
N GLY A 593 15.30 43.24 -58.84
CA GLY A 593 14.94 41.85 -58.52
C GLY A 593 15.20 40.81 -59.62
N GLN A 594 15.41 41.22 -60.87
CA GLN A 594 15.61 40.31 -62.00
C GLN A 594 17.09 40.11 -62.33
N LYS A 595 17.78 39.28 -61.54
CA LYS A 595 18.99 38.58 -61.99
C LYS A 595 18.95 37.12 -61.58
N HIS A 596 18.30 36.31 -62.41
CA HIS A 596 18.79 35.04 -62.94
C HIS A 596 17.58 34.23 -63.42
N GLU A 597 17.48 34.03 -64.74
CA GLU A 597 17.34 32.67 -65.29
C GLU A 597 17.50 32.71 -66.82
N GLN A 598 18.51 31.98 -67.29
CA GLN A 598 18.59 31.49 -68.66
C GLN A 598 17.54 30.38 -68.82
N PRO A 599 16.79 30.30 -69.94
CA PRO A 599 15.93 29.16 -70.18
C PRO A 599 16.74 28.00 -70.76
N SER A 600 16.75 26.89 -70.03
CA SER A 600 17.14 25.57 -70.51
C SER A 600 15.91 24.89 -71.12
N HIS A 601 16.12 24.14 -72.22
CA HIS A 601 15.34 23.03 -72.82
C HIS A 601 15.23 23.24 -74.36
N LEU A 602 15.55 22.31 -75.26
CA LEU A 602 15.87 20.87 -75.19
C LEU A 602 16.27 20.36 -76.62
N VAL A 603 17.09 19.30 -76.70
CA VAL A 603 17.28 18.28 -77.78
C VAL A 603 18.26 18.53 -78.96
N GLY A 604 19.39 17.79 -78.92
CA GLY A 604 19.76 16.75 -79.92
C GLY A 604 20.73 17.08 -81.07
N SER A 605 21.97 16.55 -81.01
CA SER A 605 22.64 15.71 -82.06
C SER A 605 24.16 15.53 -81.81
N ASN A 606 24.59 14.28 -81.99
CA ASN A 606 25.92 13.66 -81.86
C ASN A 606 26.52 13.46 -80.46
#